data_AF-A0A0F9UWG8-F1
#
_entry.id   AF-A0A0F9UWG8-F1
#
_cell.length_a   1.000
_cell.length_b   1.000
_cell.length_c   1.000
_cell.angle_alpha   90.00
_cell.angle_beta   90.00
_cell.angle_gamma   90.00
#
_symmetry.space_group_name_H-M   'P 1'
#
loop_
_entity.id
_entity.type
_entity.pdbx_description
1 polymer ?
#
loop_
_entity_poly.entity_id
_entity_poly.type
_entity_poly.pdbx_seq_one_letter_code
_entity_poly.pdbx_strand_id
1 'polypeptide(L)' 'MLTHTPTLVSSGAAMSISKRAPLPPGTQIEFCVDLAEVVHDAGGDLRMTVKHDGMLDKWYWSFEGEECRVVSLPKE' A
#
# COMPACT_ATOMS: atom_id res chain seq x y z
N MET A 1 24.14 21.97 45.69
CA MET A 1 24.44 21.25 44.43
C MET A 1 23.11 20.65 43.97
N LEU A 2 22.46 21.28 42.98
CA LEU A 2 21.19 20.80 42.43
C LEU A 2 21.51 20.02 41.15
N THR A 3 21.41 18.70 41.22
CA THR A 3 21.54 17.81 40.06
C THR A 3 20.23 17.82 39.29
N HIS A 4 20.19 18.51 38.16
CA HIS A 4 19.10 18.37 37.19
C HIS A 4 19.32 17.10 36.39
N THR A 5 18.52 16.07 36.69
CA THR A 5 18.43 14.86 35.88
C THR A 5 17.72 15.23 34.56
N PRO A 6 18.32 15.05 33.38
CA PRO A 6 17.60 15.23 32.13
C PRO A 6 16.62 14.06 31.97
N THR A 7 15.33 14.32 32.14
CA THR A 7 14.27 13.40 31.75
C THR A 7 14.31 13.30 30.22
N LEU A 8 14.83 12.19 29.70
CA LEU A 8 14.64 11.79 28.30
C LEU A 8 13.13 11.69 28.06
N VAL A 9 12.55 12.71 27.43
CA VAL A 9 11.24 12.55 26.81
C VAL A 9 11.48 11.58 25.66
N SER A 10 11.17 10.31 25.91
CA SER A 10 11.00 9.34 24.84
C SER A 10 9.75 9.76 24.08
N SER A 11 9.92 10.74 23.18
CA SER A 11 9.02 10.95 22.06
C SER A 11 9.12 9.69 21.22
N GLY A 12 8.41 8.65 21.66
CA GLY A 12 7.98 7.57 20.80
C GLY A 12 7.06 8.23 19.78
N ALA A 13 7.65 8.84 18.76
CA ALA A 13 7.01 8.88 17.47
C ALA A 13 6.78 7.41 17.15
N ALA A 14 5.59 6.91 17.48
CA ALA A 14 5.03 5.82 16.73
C ALA A 14 5.19 6.27 15.29
N MET A 15 6.14 5.66 14.57
CA MET A 15 6.18 5.77 13.14
C MET A 15 4.83 5.22 12.72
N SER A 16 3.85 6.10 12.53
CA SER A 16 2.60 5.78 11.91
C SER A 16 3.01 5.24 10.57
N ILE A 17 3.08 3.91 10.43
CA ILE A 17 3.20 3.28 9.13
C ILE A 17 1.90 3.70 8.46
N SER A 18 1.98 4.77 7.66
CA SER A 18 0.84 5.33 6.95
C SER A 18 0.35 4.25 6.03
N LYS A 19 -0.69 3.52 6.46
CA LYS A 19 -1.30 2.47 5.67
C LYS A 19 -1.74 3.09 4.35
N ARG A 20 -1.35 2.45 3.25
CA ARG A 20 -1.65 2.90 1.89
C ARG A 20 -3.15 3.15 1.72
N ALA A 21 -3.50 4.23 1.04
CA ALA A 21 -4.89 4.46 0.66
C ALA A 21 -5.37 3.39 -0.35
N PRO A 22 -6.66 3.02 -0.32
CA PRO A 22 -7.24 2.19 -1.36
C PRO A 22 -7.07 2.80 -2.76
N LEU A 23 -6.86 1.97 -3.77
CA LEU A 23 -6.91 2.38 -5.17
C LEU A 23 -8.36 2.36 -5.68
N PRO A 24 -8.75 3.34 -6.51
CA PRO A 24 -10.07 3.33 -7.11
C PRO A 24 -10.19 2.18 -8.13
N PRO A 25 -11.39 1.59 -8.28
CA PRO A 25 -11.66 0.64 -9.36
C PRO A 25 -11.35 1.23 -10.74
N GLY A 26 -10.80 0.43 -11.65
CA GLY A 26 -10.33 0.88 -12.96
C GLY A 26 -8.88 1.37 -12.98
N THR A 27 -8.20 1.43 -11.82
CA THR A 27 -6.75 1.71 -11.78
C THR A 27 -5.99 0.57 -12.44
N GLN A 28 -5.06 0.90 -13.34
CA GLN A 28 -4.15 -0.09 -13.91
C GLN A 28 -2.88 -0.20 -13.07
N ILE A 29 -2.53 -1.42 -12.69
CA ILE A 29 -1.32 -1.73 -11.93
C ILE A 29 -0.49 -2.80 -12.65
N GLU A 30 0.82 -2.72 -12.48
CA GLU A 30 1.79 -3.67 -13.01
C GLU A 30 2.50 -4.38 -11.84
N PHE A 31 2.60 -5.70 -11.89
CA PHE A 31 3.35 -6.52 -10.93
C PHE A 31 4.09 -7.63 -11.67
N CYS A 32 5.41 -7.78 -11.46
CA CYS A 32 6.25 -8.74 -12.18
C CYS A 32 6.01 -8.78 -13.70
N VAL A 33 5.84 -7.61 -14.36
CA VAL A 33 5.48 -7.41 -15.78
C VAL A 33 4.05 -7.78 -16.19
N ASP A 34 3.22 -8.28 -15.27
CA ASP A 34 1.80 -8.54 -15.49
C ASP A 34 0.96 -7.29 -15.25
N LEU A 35 0.07 -6.96 -16.18
CA LEU A 35 -0.80 -5.78 -16.10
C LEU A 35 -2.22 -6.18 -15.70
N ALA A 36 -2.73 -5.58 -14.62
CA ALA A 36 -4.07 -5.86 -14.13
C ALA A 36 -4.86 -4.60 -13.77
N GLU A 37 -6.17 -4.68 -13.92
CA GLU A 37 -7.09 -3.60 -13.55
C GLU A 37 -7.63 -3.84 -12.14
N VAL A 38 -7.53 -2.86 -11.25
CA VAL A 38 -8.11 -2.93 -9.90
C VAL A 38 -9.64 -2.99 -10.00
N VAL A 39 -10.24 -4.01 -9.42
CA VAL A 39 -11.70 -4.15 -9.29
C VAL A 39 -12.15 -3.71 -7.90
N HIS A 40 -11.39 -4.09 -6.86
CA HIS A 40 -11.66 -3.69 -5.49
C HIS A 40 -10.39 -3.71 -4.65
N ASP A 41 -10.18 -2.67 -3.86
CA ASP A 41 -9.04 -2.56 -2.97
C ASP A 41 -9.47 -1.93 -1.64
N ALA A 42 -9.00 -2.50 -0.53
CA ALA A 42 -9.31 -2.04 0.82
C ALA A 42 -8.22 -1.15 1.43
N GLY A 43 -7.08 -0.99 0.74
CA GLY A 43 -5.94 -0.25 1.25
C GLY A 43 -5.11 -1.04 2.28
N GLY A 44 -4.06 -0.39 2.78
CA GLY A 44 -3.07 -1.00 3.67
C GLY A 44 -2.36 -2.19 3.03
N ASP A 45 -2.10 -3.22 3.84
CA ASP A 45 -1.35 -4.44 3.49
C ASP A 45 -2.28 -5.59 3.07
N LEU A 46 -3.55 -5.29 2.82
CA LEU A 46 -4.56 -6.28 2.45
C LEU A 46 -4.45 -6.66 0.97
N ARG A 47 -5.05 -7.80 0.63
CA ARG A 47 -5.19 -8.23 -0.77
C ARG A 47 -6.19 -7.33 -1.50
N MET A 48 -5.85 -6.95 -2.72
CA MET A 48 -6.78 -6.36 -3.68
C MET A 48 -7.32 -7.41 -4.65
N THR A 49 -8.47 -7.11 -5.23
CA THR A 49 -9.07 -7.87 -6.32
C THR A 49 -8.74 -7.15 -7.60
N VAL A 50 -8.15 -7.87 -8.55
CA VAL A 50 -7.80 -7.34 -9.87
C VAL A 50 -8.43 -8.18 -10.95
N LYS A 51 -8.54 -7.60 -12.14
CA LYS A 51 -8.86 -8.31 -13.36
C LYS A 51 -7.58 -8.44 -14.19
N HIS A 52 -7.11 -9.66 -14.34
CA HIS A 52 -5.91 -10.03 -15.10
C HIS A 52 -6.31 -11.03 -16.18
N ASP A 53 -5.96 -10.77 -17.44
CA ASP A 53 -6.34 -11.61 -18.60
C ASP A 53 -7.83 -11.98 -18.69
N GLY A 54 -8.70 -11.07 -18.25
CA GLY A 54 -10.14 -11.28 -18.24
C GLY A 54 -10.69 -12.09 -17.05
N MET A 55 -9.82 -12.63 -16.20
CA MET A 55 -10.17 -13.36 -14.97
C MET A 55 -10.02 -12.49 -13.73
N LEU A 56 -10.74 -12.83 -12.65
CA LEU A 56 -10.62 -12.15 -11.37
C LEU A 56 -9.61 -12.87 -10.49
N ASP A 57 -8.62 -12.13 -10.00
CA ASP A 57 -7.56 -12.62 -9.13
C ASP A 57 -7.40 -11.79 -7.86
N LYS A 58 -6.68 -12.33 -6.89
CA LYS A 58 -6.34 -11.66 -5.63
C LYS A 58 -4.84 -11.41 -5.56
N TRP A 59 -4.45 -10.14 -5.62
CA TRP A 59 -3.04 -9.73 -5.55
C TRP A 59 -2.75 -9.05 -4.21
N TYR A 60 -1.52 -9.17 -3.75
CA TYR A 60 -1.00 -8.31 -2.68
C TYR A 60 -0.36 -7.07 -3.28
N TRP A 61 -0.35 -5.96 -2.54
CA TRP A 61 0.35 -4.75 -2.99
C TRP A 61 1.87 -4.95 -3.05
N SER A 62 2.40 -5.76 -2.15
CA SER A 62 3.78 -6.20 -2.17
C SER A 62 3.84 -7.70 -1.92
N PHE A 63 4.69 -8.38 -2.68
CA PHE A 63 4.94 -9.80 -2.53
C PHE A 63 6.43 -10.07 -2.74
N GLU A 64 7.04 -10.80 -1.81
CA GLU A 64 8.47 -11.17 -1.84
C GLU A 64 9.46 -10.00 -2.06
N GLY A 65 9.11 -8.80 -1.62
CA GLY A 65 9.97 -7.61 -1.71
C GLY A 65 9.81 -6.82 -3.01
N GLU A 66 8.94 -7.26 -3.93
CA GLU A 66 8.51 -6.48 -5.08
C GLU A 66 7.18 -5.78 -4.78
N GLU A 67 7.03 -4.54 -5.23
CA GLU A 67 5.83 -3.73 -5.03
C GLU A 67 5.09 -3.55 -6.36
N CYS A 68 3.76 -3.56 -6.33
CA CYS A 68 2.94 -3.18 -7.47
C CYS A 68 3.20 -1.73 -7.86
N ARG A 69 3.25 -1.46 -9.16
CA ARG A 69 3.38 -0.12 -9.71
C ARG A 69 2.04 0.36 -10.27
N VAL A 70 1.61 1.57 -9.90
CA VAL A 70 0.47 2.21 -10.59
C VAL A 70 0.91 2.70 -11.96
N VAL A 71 0.23 2.23 -13.00
CA VAL A 71 0.48 2.60 -14.40
C VAL A 71 -0.46 3.73 -14.82
N SER A 72 -1.73 3.67 -14.43
CA SER A 72 -2.70 4.73 -14.70
C SER A 72 -3.85 4.73 -13.71
N LEU A 73 -4.37 5.92 -13.41
CA LEU A 73 -5.63 6.08 -12.69
C LEU A 73 -6.80 6.17 -13.68
N PRO A 74 -8.02 5.73 -13.29
CA PRO A 74 -9.21 5.92 -14.11
C PRO A 74 -9.46 7.42 -14.30
N LYS A 75 -10.01 7.78 -15.46
CA LYS A 75 -10.49 9.15 -15.69
C LYS A 75 -11.83 9.30 -14.98
N GLU A 76 -11.99 10.38 -14.21
CA GLU A 76 -13.25 10.75 -13.54
C GLU A 76 -14.43 10.81 -14.50
#